data_AF-M7C1A7-F1
#
_entry.id   AF-M7C1A7-F1
#
_cell.length_a   1.000
_cell.length_b   1.000
_cell.length_c   1.000
_cell.angle_alpha   90.00
_cell.angle_beta   90.00
_cell.angle_gamma   90.00
#
_symmetry.space_group_name_H-M   'P 1'
#
loop_
_entity.id
_entity.type
_entity.pdbx_description
1 polymer ?
#
loop_
_entity_poly.entity_id
_entity_poly.type
_entity_poly.pdbx_seq_one_letter_code
_entity_poly.pdbx_strand_id
1 'polypeptide(L)'
;LEFLFSYPTLNFLVVEAVNKRGSQDTSESTLFTKDHKRLDSFGLKSYTVATLQVRMVNHQAVLAKYDYVNYKKCNSFIGHLPEEYCDQFQATIQEGQLAAQTSHRAALDTADTAAQSIPAAVVMRRAMRRASWLQMSGFLREVQSTIEDLPFDGCKLFAYSTDAPLHFKGLESHAEISWNLYS
;
A
#
# COMPACT_ATOMS: atom_id res chain seq x y z
N LEU A 1 -1.09 5.56 -12.78
CA LEU A 1 -0.91 4.35 -11.93
C LEU A 1 0.57 4.03 -11.70
N GLU A 2 1.49 4.23 -12.65
CA GLU A 2 2.93 3.93 -12.49
C GLU A 2 3.60 4.61 -11.28
N PHE A 3 3.26 5.85 -10.94
CA PHE A 3 3.83 6.54 -9.77
C PHE A 3 3.57 5.82 -8.43
N LEU A 4 2.52 5.00 -8.36
CA LEU A 4 2.17 4.20 -7.17
C LEU A 4 3.02 2.93 -7.06
N PHE A 5 3.70 2.53 -8.14
CA PHE A 5 4.53 1.33 -8.23
C PHE A 5 6.03 1.65 -8.22
N SER A 6 6.42 2.90 -8.47
CA SER A 6 7.80 3.37 -8.35
C SER A 6 8.25 3.37 -6.89
N TYR A 7 9.41 2.77 -6.61
CA TYR A 7 10.08 2.93 -5.32
C TYR A 7 10.39 4.43 -5.13
N PRO A 8 9.94 5.07 -4.04
CA PRO A 8 10.34 6.44 -3.76
C PRO A 8 11.86 6.49 -3.68
N THR A 9 12.48 7.42 -4.42
CA THR A 9 13.92 7.64 -4.33
C THR A 9 14.25 8.05 -2.89
N LEU A 10 15.13 7.28 -2.25
CA LEU A 10 15.58 7.56 -0.89
C LEU A 10 16.45 8.83 -0.90
N ASN A 11 16.33 9.68 0.12
CA ASN A 11 17.26 10.80 0.28
C ASN A 11 18.66 10.27 0.59
N PHE A 12 19.66 10.81 -0.10
CA PHE A 12 21.06 10.36 -0.06
C PHE A 12 21.63 10.32 1.37
N LEU A 13 21.31 11.31 2.21
CA LEU A 13 21.80 11.43 3.59
C LEU A 13 21.33 10.29 4.52
N VAL A 14 20.06 9.89 4.43
CA VAL A 14 19.53 8.80 5.28
C VAL A 14 20.09 7.45 4.84
N VAL A 15 20.27 7.26 3.53
CA VAL A 15 20.91 6.06 2.97
C VAL A 15 22.38 5.97 3.41
N GLU A 16 23.10 7.10 3.40
CA GLU A 16 24.50 7.16 3.82
C GLU A 16 24.66 6.85 5.31
N ALA A 17 23.80 7.41 6.17
CA ALA A 17 23.82 7.15 7.61
C ALA A 17 23.55 5.66 7.93
N VAL A 18 22.57 5.05 7.26
CA VAL A 18 22.25 3.62 7.41
C VAL A 18 23.41 2.73 6.95
N ASN A 19 24.04 3.05 5.81
CA ASN A 19 25.18 2.29 5.30
C ASN A 19 26.42 2.39 6.21
N LYS A 20 26.71 3.57 6.76
CA LYS A 20 27.81 3.76 7.71
C LYS A 20 27.60 2.94 8.98
N ARG A 21 26.39 2.95 9.54
CA ARG A 21 26.07 2.22 10.78
C ARG A 21 26.00 0.71 10.60
N GLY A 22 25.53 0.23 9.45
CA GLY A 22 25.56 -1.20 9.10
C GLY A 22 26.97 -1.81 9.06
N SER A 23 28.00 -0.97 8.96
CA SER A 23 29.40 -1.39 8.95
C SER A 23 30.04 -1.41 10.36
N GLN A 24 29.36 -0.91 11.40
CA GLN A 24 29.99 -0.56 12.69
C GLN A 24 29.53 -1.38 13.92
N ASP A 25 28.32 -1.97 13.94
CA ASP A 25 27.75 -2.58 15.17
C ASP A 25 27.30 -4.04 15.04
N THR A 26 27.83 -4.94 15.89
CA THR A 26 27.63 -6.41 15.79
C THR A 26 26.87 -7.09 16.95
N SER A 27 26.27 -6.37 17.93
CA SER A 27 25.55 -7.07 19.03
C SER A 27 24.20 -6.47 19.49
N GLU A 28 24.08 -5.16 19.72
CA GLU A 28 22.77 -4.52 20.03
C GLU A 28 21.91 -4.25 18.78
N SER A 29 22.56 -4.14 17.62
CA SER A 29 21.92 -3.96 16.31
C SER A 29 21.00 -5.13 15.93
N THR A 30 21.23 -6.32 16.49
CA THR A 30 20.49 -7.56 16.19
C THR A 30 19.03 -7.57 16.68
N LEU A 31 18.70 -6.83 17.74
CA LEU A 31 17.32 -6.70 18.23
C LEU A 31 16.54 -5.60 17.50
N PHE A 32 17.16 -4.42 17.35
CA PHE A 32 16.61 -3.32 16.56
C PHE A 32 16.44 -3.70 15.08
N THR A 33 17.20 -4.69 14.58
CA THR A 33 17.06 -5.17 13.20
C THR A 33 15.79 -5.94 12.91
N LYS A 34 15.14 -6.52 13.93
CA LYS A 34 13.94 -7.33 13.75
C LYS A 34 12.68 -6.47 13.62
N ASP A 35 12.56 -5.41 14.43
CA ASP A 35 11.32 -4.63 14.50
C ASP A 35 11.11 -3.67 13.33
N HIS A 36 12.17 -3.04 12.81
CA HIS A 36 12.04 -2.19 11.62
C HIS A 36 11.63 -3.00 10.37
N LYS A 37 12.16 -4.23 10.22
CA LYS A 37 11.76 -5.16 9.14
C LYS A 37 10.28 -5.53 9.25
N ARG A 38 9.74 -5.62 10.47
CA ARG A 38 8.30 -5.88 10.69
C ARG A 38 7.44 -4.70 10.24
N LEU A 39 7.87 -3.47 10.50
CA LEU A 39 7.16 -2.26 10.06
C LEU A 39 7.14 -2.14 8.53
N ASP A 40 8.28 -2.25 7.85
CA ASP A 40 8.30 -2.20 6.37
C ASP A 40 7.50 -3.37 5.77
N SER A 41 7.60 -4.58 6.35
CA SER A 41 6.79 -5.73 5.94
C SER A 41 5.29 -5.47 6.12
N PHE A 42 4.88 -4.82 7.20
CA PHE A 42 3.48 -4.51 7.45
C PHE A 42 2.94 -3.49 6.44
N GLY A 43 3.68 -2.41 6.19
CA GLY A 43 3.32 -1.43 5.15
C GLY A 43 3.23 -2.05 3.76
N LEU A 44 4.16 -2.93 3.40
CA LEU A 44 4.13 -3.67 2.14
C LEU A 44 2.91 -4.60 2.04
N LYS A 45 2.58 -5.32 3.13
CA LYS A 45 1.41 -6.20 3.18
C LYS A 45 0.11 -5.42 3.01
N SER A 46 -0.08 -4.32 3.74
CA SER A 46 -1.28 -3.47 3.62
C SER A 46 -1.49 -2.97 2.19
N TYR A 47 -0.42 -2.48 1.55
CA TYR A 47 -0.47 -2.06 0.15
C TYR A 47 -0.78 -3.21 -0.81
N THR A 48 -0.18 -4.38 -0.60
CA THR A 48 -0.38 -5.56 -1.45
C THR A 48 -1.82 -6.07 -1.33
N VAL A 49 -2.38 -6.10 -0.11
CA VAL A 49 -3.77 -6.49 0.15
C VAL A 49 -4.74 -5.54 -0.54
N ALA A 50 -4.56 -4.22 -0.38
CA ALA A 50 -5.44 -3.23 -1.03
C ALA A 50 -5.39 -3.36 -2.57
N THR A 51 -4.19 -3.52 -3.13
CA THR A 51 -4.01 -3.71 -4.59
C THR A 51 -4.66 -5.01 -5.07
N LEU A 52 -4.53 -6.09 -4.29
CA LEU A 52 -5.13 -7.38 -4.61
C LEU A 52 -6.66 -7.31 -4.58
N GLN A 53 -7.24 -6.66 -3.56
CA GLN A 53 -8.69 -6.45 -3.46
C GLN A 53 -9.23 -5.75 -4.72
N VAL A 54 -8.61 -4.67 -5.18
CA VAL A 54 -9.03 -4.00 -6.42
C VAL A 54 -9.01 -4.93 -7.64
N ARG A 55 -7.97 -5.78 -7.76
CA ARG A 55 -7.89 -6.74 -8.88
C ARG A 55 -8.97 -7.80 -8.81
N MET A 56 -9.21 -8.37 -7.62
CA MET A 56 -10.24 -9.39 -7.40
C MET A 56 -11.63 -8.84 -7.75
N VAL A 57 -11.92 -7.63 -7.29
CA VAL A 57 -13.22 -7.01 -7.51
C VAL A 57 -13.41 -6.63 -8.98
N ASN A 58 -12.37 -6.13 -9.65
CA ASN A 58 -12.42 -5.90 -11.10
C ASN A 58 -12.72 -7.20 -11.87
N HIS A 59 -12.12 -8.33 -11.45
CA HIS A 59 -12.43 -9.62 -12.04
C HIS A 59 -13.89 -10.05 -11.79
N GLN A 60 -14.39 -9.89 -10.57
CA GLN A 60 -15.79 -10.16 -10.22
C GLN A 60 -16.76 -9.32 -11.05
N ALA A 61 -16.48 -8.03 -11.26
CA ALA A 61 -17.32 -7.15 -12.06
C ALA A 61 -17.41 -7.60 -13.53
N VAL A 62 -16.28 -8.06 -14.10
CA VAL A 62 -16.22 -8.62 -15.47
C VAL A 62 -17.00 -9.92 -15.58
N LEU A 63 -16.83 -10.84 -14.62
CA LEU A 63 -17.58 -12.10 -14.58
C LEU A 63 -19.09 -11.86 -14.49
N ALA A 64 -19.54 -11.02 -13.56
CA ALA A 64 -20.95 -10.70 -13.39
C ALA A 64 -21.57 -10.09 -14.67
N LYS A 65 -20.82 -9.25 -15.39
CA LYS A 65 -21.24 -8.70 -16.68
C LYS A 65 -21.37 -9.80 -17.74
N TYR A 66 -20.43 -10.75 -17.77
CA TYR A 66 -20.45 -11.88 -18.69
C TYR A 66 -21.65 -12.80 -18.42
N ASP A 67 -21.91 -13.11 -17.15
CA ASP A 67 -23.06 -13.93 -16.73
C ASP A 67 -24.38 -13.29 -17.16
N TYR A 68 -24.52 -11.98 -16.95
CA TYR A 68 -25.70 -11.23 -17.42
C TYR A 68 -25.91 -11.38 -18.94
N VAL A 69 -24.84 -11.26 -19.73
CA VAL A 69 -24.89 -11.45 -21.19
C VAL A 69 -25.25 -12.89 -21.55
N ASN A 70 -24.76 -13.89 -20.82
CA ASN A 70 -25.09 -15.29 -21.06
C ASN A 70 -26.57 -15.58 -20.77
N TYR A 71 -27.09 -15.14 -19.62
CA TYR A 71 -28.51 -15.28 -19.33
C TYR A 71 -29.38 -14.56 -20.37
N LYS A 72 -28.95 -13.40 -20.87
CA LYS A 72 -29.65 -12.72 -21.96
C LYS A 72 -29.65 -13.53 -23.26
N LYS A 73 -28.57 -14.24 -23.59
CA LYS A 73 -28.53 -15.16 -24.74
C LYS A 73 -29.47 -16.35 -24.53
N CYS A 74 -29.65 -16.82 -23.29
CA CYS A 74 -30.54 -17.94 -23.02
C CYS A 74 -32.00 -17.70 -23.44
N ASN A 75 -32.45 -16.44 -23.50
CA ASN A 75 -33.79 -16.09 -23.99
C ASN A 75 -34.08 -16.59 -25.41
N SER A 76 -33.07 -16.76 -26.27
CA SER A 76 -33.30 -17.29 -27.62
C SER A 76 -33.72 -18.77 -27.63
N PHE A 77 -33.50 -19.51 -26.54
CA PHE A 77 -33.88 -20.92 -26.44
C PHE A 77 -35.34 -21.14 -26.03
N ILE A 78 -36.03 -20.10 -25.51
CA ILE A 78 -37.43 -20.22 -25.08
C ILE A 78 -38.32 -20.72 -26.22
N GLY A 79 -38.13 -20.21 -27.44
CA GLY A 79 -38.93 -20.64 -28.62
C GLY A 79 -38.69 -22.08 -29.09
N HIS A 80 -37.70 -22.78 -28.52
CA HIS A 80 -37.37 -24.17 -28.87
C HIS A 80 -37.79 -25.17 -27.78
N LEU A 81 -38.31 -24.69 -26.64
CA LEU A 81 -38.72 -25.52 -25.53
C LEU A 81 -40.21 -25.92 -25.66
N PRO A 82 -40.61 -27.08 -25.10
CA PRO A 82 -42.01 -27.40 -24.92
C PRO A 82 -42.69 -26.36 -24.02
N GLU A 83 -43.96 -26.05 -24.31
CA GLU A 83 -44.74 -25.01 -23.64
C GLU A 83 -44.77 -25.16 -22.11
N GLU A 84 -44.84 -26.40 -21.63
CA GLU A 84 -44.84 -26.76 -20.21
C GLU A 84 -43.61 -26.27 -19.42
N TYR A 85 -42.48 -26.04 -20.09
CA TYR A 85 -41.22 -25.63 -19.46
C TYR A 85 -40.86 -24.16 -19.72
N CYS A 86 -41.58 -23.47 -20.61
CA CYS A 86 -41.26 -22.10 -21.01
C CYS A 86 -41.27 -21.14 -19.82
N ASP A 87 -42.32 -21.18 -19.01
CA ASP A 87 -42.47 -20.29 -17.86
C ASP A 87 -41.38 -20.51 -16.80
N GLN A 88 -41.09 -21.78 -16.50
CA GLN A 88 -40.06 -22.14 -15.51
C GLN A 88 -38.67 -21.73 -15.98
N PHE A 89 -38.35 -21.96 -17.25
CA PHE A 89 -37.06 -21.58 -17.82
C PHE A 89 -36.91 -20.06 -17.91
N GLN A 90 -37.97 -19.34 -18.30
CA GLN A 90 -37.99 -17.89 -18.31
C GLN A 90 -37.79 -17.30 -16.91
N ALA A 91 -38.46 -17.85 -15.89
CA ALA A 91 -38.25 -17.44 -14.50
C ALA A 91 -36.78 -17.64 -14.06
N THR A 92 -36.18 -18.78 -14.43
CA THR A 92 -34.76 -19.08 -14.13
C THR A 92 -33.81 -18.09 -14.81
N ILE A 93 -34.08 -17.70 -16.06
CA ILE A 93 -33.28 -16.68 -16.76
C ILE A 93 -33.39 -15.33 -16.07
N GLN A 94 -34.61 -14.92 -15.68
CA GLN A 94 -34.84 -13.65 -15.01
C GLN A 94 -34.14 -13.59 -13.65
N GLU A 95 -34.21 -14.68 -12.87
CA GLU A 95 -33.50 -14.82 -11.61
C GLU A 95 -31.98 -14.74 -11.81
N GLY A 96 -31.43 -15.44 -12.81
CA GLY A 96 -30.02 -15.38 -13.16
C GLY A 96 -29.56 -13.97 -13.56
N GLN A 97 -30.37 -13.25 -14.34
CA GLN A 97 -30.09 -11.86 -14.70
C GLN A 97 -30.09 -10.95 -13.48
N LEU A 98 -31.06 -11.11 -12.57
CA LEU A 98 -31.14 -10.34 -11.34
C LEU A 98 -29.94 -10.62 -10.42
N ALA A 99 -29.55 -11.88 -10.28
CA ALA A 99 -28.38 -12.30 -9.52
C ALA A 99 -27.09 -11.71 -10.11
N ALA A 100 -26.91 -11.79 -11.43
CA ALA A 100 -25.75 -11.22 -12.12
C ALA A 100 -25.69 -9.68 -11.98
N GLN A 101 -26.82 -8.98 -12.10
CA GLN A 101 -26.89 -7.53 -11.87
C GLN A 101 -26.55 -7.15 -10.43
N THR A 102 -27.06 -7.90 -9.46
CA THR A 102 -26.79 -7.68 -8.03
C THR A 102 -25.32 -7.90 -7.72
N SER A 103 -24.74 -8.99 -8.23
CA SER A 103 -23.31 -9.29 -8.13
C SER A 103 -22.45 -8.19 -8.77
N HIS A 104 -22.84 -7.69 -9.94
CA HIS A 104 -22.13 -6.61 -10.62
C HIS A 104 -22.14 -5.31 -9.80
N ARG A 105 -23.28 -4.92 -9.23
CA ARG A 105 -23.39 -3.76 -8.34
C ARG A 105 -22.56 -3.92 -7.08
N ALA A 106 -22.66 -5.07 -6.41
CA ALA A 106 -21.85 -5.36 -5.23
C ALA A 106 -20.35 -5.30 -5.54
N ALA A 107 -19.93 -5.76 -6.72
CA ALA A 107 -18.55 -5.61 -7.18
C ALA A 107 -18.18 -4.13 -7.37
N LEU A 108 -19.02 -3.30 -7.99
CA LEU A 108 -18.74 -1.85 -8.12
C LEU A 108 -18.60 -1.17 -6.75
N ASP A 109 -19.52 -1.41 -5.82
CA ASP A 109 -19.47 -0.82 -4.48
C ASP A 109 -18.21 -1.26 -3.71
N THR A 110 -17.83 -2.53 -3.86
CA THR A 110 -16.59 -3.06 -3.27
C THR A 110 -15.35 -2.46 -3.95
N ALA A 111 -15.41 -2.18 -5.26
CA ALA A 111 -14.31 -1.59 -6.01
C ALA A 111 -14.07 -0.15 -5.55
N ASP A 112 -15.14 0.61 -5.38
CA ASP A 112 -15.09 1.98 -4.88
C ASP A 112 -14.53 2.01 -3.45
N THR A 113 -14.99 1.11 -2.58
CA THR A 113 -14.47 0.96 -1.22
C THR A 113 -12.98 0.60 -1.23
N ALA A 114 -12.57 -0.35 -2.08
CA ALA A 114 -11.18 -0.74 -2.22
C ALA A 114 -10.32 0.40 -2.78
N ALA A 115 -10.82 1.15 -3.76
CA ALA A 115 -10.15 2.32 -4.33
C ALA A 115 -9.95 3.44 -3.30
N GLN A 116 -10.96 3.69 -2.45
CA GLN A 116 -10.85 4.63 -1.32
C GLN A 116 -9.83 4.20 -0.27
N SER A 117 -9.54 2.90 -0.16
CA SER A 117 -8.51 2.38 0.76
C SER A 117 -7.07 2.55 0.24
N ILE A 118 -6.87 2.70 -1.08
CA ILE A 118 -5.52 2.80 -1.68
C ILE A 118 -4.72 3.98 -1.12
N PRO A 119 -5.25 5.22 -1.06
CA PRO A 119 -4.51 6.35 -0.49
C PRO A 119 -4.03 6.07 0.95
N ALA A 120 -4.90 5.52 1.80
CA ALA A 120 -4.54 5.12 3.16
C ALA A 120 -3.44 4.05 3.16
N ALA A 121 -3.55 3.02 2.32
CA ALA A 121 -2.52 1.97 2.21
C ALA A 121 -1.17 2.51 1.70
N VAL A 122 -1.18 3.49 0.80
CA VAL A 122 0.03 4.16 0.29
C VAL A 122 0.67 5.02 1.37
N VAL A 123 -0.11 5.83 2.10
CA VAL A 123 0.36 6.63 3.23
C VAL A 123 0.97 5.73 4.29
N MET A 124 0.27 4.66 4.66
CA MET A 124 0.72 3.69 5.65
C MET A 124 2.04 3.01 5.23
N ARG A 125 2.14 2.55 3.98
CA ARG A 125 3.39 1.96 3.45
C ARG A 125 4.55 2.94 3.52
N ARG A 126 4.33 4.19 3.13
CA ARG A 126 5.37 5.23 3.14
C ARG A 126 5.78 5.61 4.57
N ALA A 127 4.83 5.79 5.47
CA ALA A 127 5.09 6.11 6.88
C ALA A 127 5.87 4.99 7.58
N MET A 128 5.46 3.73 7.39
CA MET A 128 6.14 2.59 8.00
C MET A 128 7.54 2.39 7.45
N ARG A 129 7.73 2.61 6.15
CA ARG A 129 9.05 2.63 5.56
C ARG A 129 9.88 3.76 6.16
N ARG A 130 9.36 4.99 6.25
CA ARG A 130 10.06 6.13 6.88
C ARG A 130 10.50 5.80 8.31
N ALA A 131 9.58 5.30 9.14
CA ALA A 131 9.87 4.89 10.52
C ALA A 131 10.93 3.78 10.58
N SER A 132 10.84 2.76 9.71
CA SER A 132 11.85 1.71 9.61
C SER A 132 13.24 2.27 9.29
N TRP A 133 13.35 3.19 8.33
CA TRP A 133 14.64 3.77 7.93
C TRP A 133 15.20 4.71 8.99
N LEU A 134 14.35 5.50 9.66
CA LEU A 134 14.77 6.34 10.79
C LEU A 134 15.29 5.49 11.96
N GLN A 135 14.60 4.40 12.29
CA GLN A 135 15.07 3.48 13.34
C GLN A 135 16.43 2.85 13.00
N MET A 136 16.68 2.54 11.72
CA MET A 136 17.98 2.01 11.27
C MET A 136 19.10 3.06 11.31
N SER A 137 18.79 4.31 11.04
CA SER A 137 19.78 5.40 10.94
C SER A 137 20.47 5.74 12.27
N GLY A 138 19.85 5.41 13.41
CA GLY A 138 20.41 5.71 14.74
C GLY A 138 20.35 7.19 15.14
N PHE A 139 19.57 8.02 14.43
CA PHE A 139 19.38 9.43 14.82
C PHE A 139 18.75 9.56 16.21
N LEU A 140 19.07 10.66 16.91
CA LEU A 140 18.44 11.05 18.18
C LEU A 140 16.91 11.08 18.05
N ARG A 141 16.19 10.69 19.11
CA ARG A 141 14.72 10.56 19.09
C ARG A 141 14.04 11.88 18.75
N GLU A 142 14.62 13.00 19.16
CA GLU A 142 14.16 14.37 18.87
C GLU A 142 14.29 14.70 17.38
N VAL A 143 15.28 14.13 16.70
CA VAL A 143 15.46 14.24 15.24
C VAL A 143 14.46 13.35 14.54
N GLN A 144 14.26 12.13 15.03
CA GLN A 144 13.28 11.20 14.47
C GLN A 144 11.85 11.77 14.55
N SER A 145 11.43 12.31 15.70
CA SER A 145 10.09 12.89 15.87
C SER A 145 9.85 14.08 14.96
N THR A 146 10.82 15.00 14.87
CA THR A 146 10.75 16.16 13.97
C THR A 146 10.62 15.72 12.50
N ILE A 147 11.28 14.63 12.13
CA ILE A 147 11.19 14.09 10.78
C ILE A 147 9.86 13.36 10.57
N GLU A 148 9.36 12.59 11.53
CA GLU A 148 8.07 11.88 11.41
C GLU A 148 6.89 12.84 11.21
N ASP A 149 6.92 14.01 11.86
CA ASP A 149 5.85 15.03 11.79
C ASP A 149 5.84 15.84 10.49
N LEU A 150 6.87 15.73 9.65
CA LEU A 150 6.94 16.46 8.38
C LEU A 150 5.98 15.88 7.33
N PRO A 151 5.16 16.72 6.68
CA PRO A 151 4.22 16.27 5.66
C PRO A 151 4.92 15.62 4.46
N PHE A 152 4.25 14.67 3.82
CA PHE A 152 4.76 14.00 2.62
C PHE A 152 4.63 14.91 1.39
N ASP A 153 5.75 15.17 0.71
CA ASP A 153 5.82 15.96 -0.53
C ASP A 153 5.40 15.17 -1.80
N GLY A 154 4.72 14.03 -1.64
CA GLY A 154 4.18 13.23 -2.74
C GLY A 154 5.21 12.43 -3.57
N CYS A 155 6.43 12.92 -3.75
CA CYS A 155 7.44 12.38 -4.68
C CYS A 155 8.60 11.63 -4.02
N LYS A 156 8.96 11.97 -2.78
CA LYS A 156 10.12 11.41 -2.05
C LYS A 156 9.69 10.84 -0.69
N LEU A 157 10.50 9.93 -0.12
CA LEU A 157 10.27 9.37 1.22
C LEU A 157 10.43 10.43 2.33
N PHE A 158 11.22 11.46 2.06
CA PHE A 158 11.48 12.63 2.89
C PHE A 158 11.37 13.88 2.01
N ALA A 159 10.77 14.97 2.51
CA ALA A 159 10.70 16.25 1.80
C ALA A 159 12.10 16.88 1.65
N TYR A 160 12.30 17.78 0.68
CA TYR A 160 13.58 18.51 0.54
C TYR A 160 13.91 19.37 1.78
N SER A 161 12.88 19.86 2.47
CA SER A 161 13.00 20.57 3.75
C SER A 161 13.54 19.70 4.89
N THR A 162 13.59 18.37 4.73
CA THR A 162 14.14 17.44 5.72
C THR A 162 15.67 17.49 5.77
N ASP A 163 16.32 17.95 4.70
CA ASP A 163 17.78 18.00 4.66
C ASP A 163 18.34 19.14 5.55
N ALA A 164 17.55 20.20 5.80
CA ALA A 164 17.93 21.31 6.67
C ALA A 164 18.12 20.90 8.16
N PRO A 165 17.17 20.21 8.82
CA PRO A 165 17.37 19.71 10.19
C PRO A 165 18.42 18.60 10.27
N LEU A 166 18.61 17.80 9.21
CA LEU A 166 19.66 16.78 9.13
C LEU A 166 21.07 17.41 9.05
N HIS A 167 21.24 18.48 8.26
CA HIS A 167 22.49 19.23 8.19
C HIS A 167 22.82 19.97 9.49
N PHE A 168 21.80 20.57 10.14
CA PHE A 168 22.01 21.34 11.37
C PHE A 168 22.45 20.43 12.54
N LYS A 169 21.77 19.29 12.75
CA LYS A 169 22.05 18.40 13.89
C LYS A 169 23.12 17.32 13.62
N GLY A 170 23.40 16.99 12.35
CA GLY A 170 24.51 16.12 11.98
C GLY A 170 25.90 16.75 12.21
N LEU A 171 26.00 18.08 12.19
CA LEU A 171 27.20 18.80 12.63
C LEU A 171 27.33 18.84 14.15
N GLU A 172 26.23 18.95 14.90
CA GLU A 172 26.26 18.94 16.37
C GLU A 172 26.67 17.57 16.93
N SER A 173 26.19 16.46 16.34
CA SER A 173 26.59 15.11 16.78
C SER A 173 28.06 14.80 16.49
N HIS A 174 28.61 15.30 15.37
CA HIS A 174 30.05 15.20 15.10
C HIS A 174 30.89 16.11 16.01
N ALA A 175 30.36 17.27 16.41
CA ALA A 175 31.04 18.19 17.32
C ALA A 175 31.05 17.65 18.77
N GLU A 176 29.97 17.03 19.25
CA GLU A 176 29.92 16.41 20.59
C GLU A 176 30.86 15.20 20.73
N ILE A 177 31.03 14.41 19.67
CA ILE A 177 32.00 13.29 19.67
C ILE A 177 33.45 13.83 19.73
N SER A 178 33.72 15.00 19.15
CA SER A 178 35.06 15.61 19.17
C SER A 178 35.44 16.21 20.54
N TRP A 179 34.48 16.63 21.37
CA TRP A 179 34.76 17.17 22.71
C TRP A 179 35.01 16.07 23.75
N ASN A 180 34.33 14.92 23.64
CA ASN A 180 34.47 13.79 24.58
C ASN A 180 35.75 12.96 24.40
N LEU A 181 36.54 13.21 23.35
CA LEU A 181 37.84 12.57 23.13
C LEU A 181 39.04 13.40 23.65
N TYR A 182 38.78 14.60 24.19
CA TYR A 182 39.80 15.52 24.70
C TYR A 182 39.54 16.02 26.13
N SER A 183 38.70 15.34 26.91
CA SER A 183 38.53 15.53 28.37
C SER A 183 38.81 14.22 29.10
#